data_AF-Q6EBW4-F1
#
_entry.id   AF-Q6EBW4-F1
#
_cell.length_a   1.000
_cell.length_b   1.000
_cell.length_c   1.000
_cell.angle_alpha   90.00
_cell.angle_beta   90.00
_cell.angle_gamma   90.00
#
_symmetry.space_group_name_H-M   'P 1'
#
loop_
_entity.id
_entity.type
_entity.pdbx_description
1 polymer ?
#
loop_
_entity_poly.entity_id
_entity_poly.type
_entity_poly.pdbx_seq_one_letter_code
_entity_poly.pdbx_strand_id
1 'polypeptide(L)'
;NIGLINSLSTFARINEYGFIEAPYRWVDPKTGKVTDQIDYLTADEEDNYIVAQANAELTEENTFKDEVVIVRYNKQSDNIIPMASSRVDYMDVSPKQVVSVATALIPFLENDDSNRALMGTNMQR
;
A
#
# COMPACT_ATOMS: atom_id res chain seq x y z
N ASN A 1 -2.42 -21.18 17.24
CA ASN A 1 -2.18 -20.85 15.81
C ASN A 1 -2.12 -19.35 15.52
N ILE A 2 -2.00 -18.48 16.54
CA ILE A 2 -1.82 -17.03 16.33
C ILE A 2 -0.47 -16.83 15.61
N GLY A 3 -0.48 -16.08 14.50
CA GLY A 3 0.69 -15.83 13.65
C GLY A 3 1.10 -16.99 12.72
N LEU A 4 0.52 -18.18 12.89
CA LEU A 4 0.79 -19.35 12.04
C LEU A 4 -0.24 -19.48 10.91
N ILE A 5 -1.45 -18.97 11.11
CA ILE A 5 -2.52 -18.94 10.11
C ILE A 5 -2.80 -17.47 9.80
N ASN A 6 -2.51 -17.09 8.56
CA ASN A 6 -2.73 -15.73 8.06
C ASN A 6 -3.78 -15.74 6.95
N SER A 7 -4.35 -14.56 6.66
CA SER A 7 -5.30 -14.36 5.56
C SER A 7 -4.67 -13.42 4.54
N LEU A 8 -4.91 -13.68 3.26
CA LEU A 8 -4.39 -12.85 2.18
C LEU A 8 -5.07 -11.46 2.18
N SER A 9 -4.30 -10.42 1.85
CA SER A 9 -4.81 -9.05 1.71
C SER A 9 -5.73 -8.90 0.50
N THR A 10 -6.60 -7.88 0.53
CA THR A 10 -7.71 -7.70 -0.42
C THR A 10 -7.29 -7.70 -1.90
N PHE A 11 -6.14 -7.09 -2.22
CA PHE A 11 -5.65 -6.98 -3.61
C PHE A 11 -4.43 -7.85 -3.92
N ALA A 12 -3.97 -8.63 -2.95
CA ALA A 12 -2.78 -9.45 -3.14
C ALA A 12 -3.09 -10.64 -4.06
N ARG A 13 -2.12 -11.00 -4.90
CA ARG A 13 -2.19 -12.17 -5.79
C ARG A 13 -0.96 -13.06 -5.61
N ILE A 14 -1.03 -14.30 -6.08
CA ILE A 14 0.09 -15.24 -6.07
C ILE A 14 0.55 -15.40 -7.53
N ASN A 15 1.85 -15.22 -7.78
CA ASN A 15 2.42 -15.42 -9.12
C ASN A 15 2.74 -16.90 -9.42
N GLU A 16 3.18 -17.19 -10.63
CA GLU A 16 3.46 -18.57 -11.08
C GLU A 16 4.55 -19.28 -10.26
N TYR A 17 5.41 -18.52 -9.59
CA TYR A 17 6.48 -19.02 -8.72
C TYR A 17 6.06 -19.17 -7.25
N GLY A 18 4.83 -18.78 -6.92
CA GLY A 18 4.28 -18.87 -5.56
C GLY A 18 4.57 -17.66 -4.67
N PHE A 19 5.13 -16.58 -5.20
CA PHE A 19 5.33 -15.34 -4.45
C PHE A 19 4.05 -14.51 -4.39
N ILE A 20 3.89 -13.79 -3.28
CA ILE A 20 2.79 -12.83 -3.10
C ILE A 20 3.19 -11.51 -3.75
N GLU A 21 2.30 -10.98 -4.58
CA GLU A 21 2.44 -9.68 -5.23
C GLU A 21 1.31 -8.74 -4.81
N ALA A 22 1.63 -7.45 -4.74
CA ALA A 22 0.67 -6.38 -4.48
C ALA A 22 0.67 -5.37 -5.64
N PRO A 23 -0.49 -4.77 -5.96
CA PRO A 23 -0.58 -3.80 -7.04
C PRO A 23 -0.13 -2.40 -6.61
N TYR A 24 0.55 -1.69 -7.50
CA TYR A 24 0.98 -0.31 -7.32
C TYR A 24 0.73 0.50 -8.59
N ARG A 25 0.39 1.78 -8.44
CA ARG A 25 0.27 2.71 -9.57
C ARG A 25 1.64 3.25 -9.93
N TRP A 26 1.99 3.19 -11.21
CA TRP A 26 3.24 3.74 -11.71
C TRP A 26 3.23 5.28 -11.70
N VAL A 27 4.29 5.90 -11.19
CA VAL A 27 4.53 7.34 -11.31
C VAL A 27 5.53 7.58 -12.43
N ASP A 28 5.13 8.34 -13.45
CA ASP A 28 6.01 8.62 -14.59
C ASP A 28 7.19 9.50 -14.16
N PRO A 29 8.45 9.02 -14.23
CA PRO A 29 9.61 9.78 -13.77
C PRO A 29 9.89 11.03 -14.61
N LYS A 30 9.34 11.13 -15.83
CA LYS A 30 9.52 12.30 -16.70
C LYS A 30 8.52 13.42 -16.39
N THR A 31 7.29 13.05 -16.05
CA THR A 31 6.19 14.01 -15.88
C THR A 31 5.78 14.20 -14.42
N GLY A 32 6.16 13.29 -13.52
CA GLY A 32 5.73 13.26 -12.12
C GLY A 32 4.25 12.89 -11.95
N LYS A 33 3.59 12.39 -13.01
CA LYS A 33 2.17 12.07 -13.01
C LYS A 33 1.95 10.63 -12.55
N VAL A 34 1.01 10.44 -11.63
CA VAL A 34 0.53 9.13 -11.23
C VAL A 34 -0.38 8.60 -12.34
N THR A 35 0.03 7.48 -12.95
CA THR A 35 -0.68 6.89 -14.08
C THR A 35 -1.74 5.89 -13.61
N ASP A 36 -2.58 5.45 -14.54
CA ASP A 36 -3.54 4.35 -14.33
C ASP A 36 -2.91 2.98 -14.63
N GLN A 37 -1.62 2.95 -14.98
CA GLN A 37 -0.89 1.69 -15.13
C GLN A 37 -0.65 1.09 -13.74
N ILE A 38 -1.10 -0.15 -13.57
CA ILE A 38 -0.94 -0.92 -12.34
C ILE A 38 0.08 -2.03 -12.59
N ASP A 39 1.20 -1.95 -11.90
CA ASP A 39 2.19 -3.01 -11.87
C ASP A 39 2.02 -3.80 -10.57
N TYR A 40 2.19 -5.12 -10.65
CA TYR A 40 2.20 -5.98 -9.49
C TYR A 40 3.64 -6.31 -9.15
N LEU A 41 4.03 -5.96 -7.93
CA LEU A 41 5.39 -6.12 -7.46
C LEU A 41 5.43 -7.18 -6.37
N THR A 42 6.48 -8.00 -6.43
CA THR A 42 6.89 -8.85 -5.31
C THR A 42 7.59 -8.02 -4.23
N ALA A 43 7.75 -8.58 -3.03
CA ALA A 43 8.41 -7.89 -1.92
C ALA A 43 9.85 -7.45 -2.26
N ASP A 44 10.62 -8.30 -2.96
CA ASP A 44 12.00 -7.98 -3.35
C ASP A 44 12.07 -6.85 -4.40
N GLU A 45 11.05 -6.75 -5.26
CA GLU A 45 10.93 -5.67 -6.23
C GLU A 45 10.53 -4.36 -5.55
N GLU A 46 9.51 -4.37 -4.69
CA GLU A 46 9.05 -3.20 -3.91
C GLU A 46 10.21 -2.53 -3.16
N ASP A 47 11.11 -3.32 -2.58
CA ASP A 47 12.27 -2.83 -1.81
C ASP A 47 13.22 -1.91 -2.60
N ASN A 48 13.17 -1.94 -3.93
CA ASN A 48 13.99 -1.10 -4.79
C ASN A 48 13.36 0.25 -5.13
N TYR A 49 12.09 0.45 -4.80
CA TYR A 49 11.31 1.63 -5.20
C TYR A 49 10.83 2.45 -4.01
N ILE A 50 10.51 3.72 -4.27
CA ILE A 50 9.92 4.62 -3.30
C ILE A 50 8.41 4.67 -3.53
N VAL A 51 7.65 4.17 -2.56
CA VAL A 51 6.19 4.02 -2.67
C VAL A 51 5.46 5.09 -1.84
N ALA A 52 4.65 5.93 -2.49
CA ALA A 52 3.76 6.88 -1.82
C ALA A 52 2.47 6.22 -1.31
N GLN A 53 1.93 6.75 -0.20
CA GLN A 53 0.66 6.28 0.35
C GLN A 53 -0.53 6.66 -0.54
N ALA A 54 -1.57 5.83 -0.52
CA ALA A 54 -2.80 6.04 -1.31
C ALA A 54 -3.61 7.29 -0.91
N ASN A 55 -3.34 7.86 0.26
CA ASN A 55 -4.00 9.06 0.79
C ASN A 55 -3.30 10.37 0.38
N ALA A 56 -2.18 10.32 -0.35
CA ALA A 56 -1.51 11.53 -0.84
C ALA A 56 -2.45 12.31 -1.77
N GLU A 57 -2.59 13.62 -1.54
CA GLU A 57 -3.46 14.46 -2.36
C GLU A 57 -2.87 14.65 -3.76
N LEU A 58 -3.69 14.36 -4.78
CA LEU A 58 -3.36 14.57 -6.19
C LEU A 58 -4.10 15.80 -6.74
N THR A 59 -3.50 16.46 -7.73
CA THR A 59 -4.13 17.52 -8.52
C THR A 59 -5.03 16.94 -9.61
N GLU A 60 -5.81 17.79 -10.29
CA GLU A 60 -6.66 17.39 -11.43
C GLU A 60 -5.86 16.75 -12.59
N GLU A 61 -4.56 17.02 -12.67
CA GLU A 61 -3.66 16.44 -13.66
C GLU A 61 -2.98 15.13 -13.22
N ASN A 62 -3.42 14.56 -12.09
CA ASN A 62 -2.81 13.38 -11.43
C ASN A 62 -1.34 13.59 -11.00
N THR A 63 -0.93 14.80 -10.66
CA THR A 63 0.37 15.07 -10.02
C THR A 63 0.19 15.22 -8.52
N PHE A 64 1.21 14.95 -7.71
CA PHE A 64 1.17 15.26 -6.27
C PHE A 64 0.94 16.75 -6.03
N LYS A 65 -0.01 17.08 -5.15
CA LYS A 65 -0.31 18.46 -4.76
C LYS A 65 0.74 19.04 -3.83
N ASP A 66 1.28 18.19 -2.94
CA ASP A 66 2.32 18.56 -1.99
C ASP A 66 3.72 18.31 -2.57
N GLU A 67 4.67 19.19 -2.25
CA GLU A 67 6.08 19.01 -2.61
C GLU A 67 6.74 17.88 -1.82
N VAL A 68 6.24 17.60 -0.62
CA VAL A 68 6.75 16.56 0.29
C VAL A 68 5.61 15.62 0.62
N VAL A 69 5.82 14.32 0.36
CA VAL A 69 4.85 13.25 0.61
C VAL A 69 5.45 12.18 1.49
N ILE A 70 4.59 11.52 2.28
CA ILE A 70 5.01 10.39 3.12
C ILE A 70 5.15 9.17 2.23
N VAL A 71 6.36 8.60 2.23
CA VAL A 71 6.70 7.43 1.42
C VAL A 71 7.21 6.28 2.28
N ARG A 72 7.04 5.07 1.76
CA ARG A 72 7.65 3.85 2.25
C ARG A 72 8.91 3.56 1.44
N TYR A 73 10.04 3.41 2.11
CA TYR A 73 11.32 3.07 1.48
C TYR A 73 12.20 2.23 2.42
N ASN A 74 12.41 0.96 2.06
CA ASN A 74 12.97 -0.05 2.97
C ASN A 74 14.52 0.04 3.12
N LYS A 75 15.19 0.92 2.37
CA LYS A 75 16.66 1.10 2.44
C LYS A 75 17.11 2.16 3.47
N GLN A 76 16.19 2.78 4.20
CA GLN A 76 16.49 3.75 5.25
C GLN A 76 16.03 3.23 6.63
N SER A 77 16.71 3.66 7.69
CA SER A 77 16.48 3.15 9.06
C SER A 77 15.07 3.43 9.59
N ASP A 78 14.41 4.47 9.09
CA ASP A 78 12.97 4.65 9.21
C ASP A 78 12.34 4.25 7.87
N ASN A 79 11.52 3.19 7.87
CA ASN A 79 10.86 2.68 6.67
C ASN A 79 9.79 3.63 6.13
N ILE A 80 9.38 4.64 6.92
CA ILE A 80 8.37 5.65 6.56
C ILE A 80 8.99 7.02 6.77
N ILE A 81 9.20 7.76 5.69
CA ILE A 81 9.88 9.05 5.71
C ILE A 81 9.18 10.06 4.80
N PRO A 82 9.23 11.36 5.12
CA PRO A 82 8.85 12.40 4.17
C PRO A 82 9.92 12.54 3.09
N MET A 83 9.53 12.47 1.82
CA MET A 83 10.43 12.70 0.68
C MET A 83 9.79 13.65 -0.33
N ALA A 84 10.64 14.27 -1.16
CA ALA A 84 10.16 15.07 -2.27
C ALA A 84 9.33 14.21 -3.23
N SER A 85 8.16 14.72 -3.66
CA SER A 85 7.25 14.01 -4.57
C SER A 85 7.89 13.64 -5.91
N SER A 86 8.95 14.35 -6.32
CA SER A 86 9.76 14.05 -7.51
C SER A 86 10.60 12.78 -7.42
N ARG A 87 10.75 12.19 -6.23
CA ARG A 87 11.49 10.94 -6.01
C ARG A 87 10.60 9.70 -5.90
N VAL A 88 9.28 9.88 -6.02
CA VAL A 88 8.34 8.77 -5.90
C VAL A 88 8.31 7.98 -7.20
N ASP A 89 8.45 6.65 -7.10
CA ASP A 89 8.39 5.75 -8.24
C ASP A 89 6.99 5.11 -8.39
N TYR A 90 6.35 4.81 -7.26
CA TYR A 90 5.06 4.12 -7.22
C TYR A 90 4.12 4.71 -6.16
N MET A 91 2.82 4.45 -6.28
CA MET A 91 1.81 4.84 -5.30
C MET A 91 0.87 3.67 -4.98
N ASP A 92 0.51 3.48 -3.71
CA ASP A 92 -0.49 2.48 -3.30
C ASP A 92 -1.83 2.70 -4.04
N VAL A 93 -2.51 1.61 -4.41
CA VAL A 93 -3.78 1.69 -5.17
C VAL A 93 -4.94 2.09 -4.25
N SER A 94 -4.93 1.62 -3.00
CA SER A 94 -6.03 1.86 -2.07
C SER A 94 -5.57 1.75 -0.61
N PRO A 95 -6.14 2.55 0.31
CA PRO A 95 -5.92 2.36 1.75
C PRO A 95 -6.33 0.96 2.26
N LYS A 96 -7.23 0.28 1.53
CA LYS A 96 -7.69 -1.08 1.87
C LYS A 96 -6.72 -2.19 1.43
N GLN A 97 -5.62 -1.84 0.76
CA GLN A 97 -4.64 -2.80 0.25
C GLN A 97 -3.92 -3.58 1.35
N VAL A 98 -3.82 -3.01 2.54
CA VAL A 98 -3.14 -3.62 3.69
C VAL A 98 -4.02 -4.58 4.49
N VAL A 99 -5.33 -4.59 4.28
CA VAL A 99 -6.28 -5.38 5.09
C VAL A 99 -6.86 -6.57 4.32
N SER A 100 -7.25 -7.61 5.06
CA SER A 100 -7.98 -8.76 4.51
C SER A 100 -9.44 -8.40 4.20
N VAL A 101 -10.11 -9.23 3.39
CA VAL A 101 -11.53 -9.02 3.04
C VAL A 101 -12.42 -8.92 4.28
N ALA A 102 -12.24 -9.79 5.27
CA ALA A 102 -13.06 -9.77 6.49
C ALA A 102 -12.79 -8.51 7.33
N THR A 103 -11.52 -8.09 7.43
CA THR A 103 -11.15 -6.86 8.15
C THR A 103 -11.69 -5.61 7.44
N ALA A 104 -11.72 -5.62 6.09
CA ALA A 104 -12.25 -4.51 5.29
C ALA A 104 -13.77 -4.29 5.42
N LEU A 105 -14.50 -5.25 6.02
CA LEU A 105 -15.94 -5.14 6.30
C LEU A 105 -16.24 -4.47 7.64
N ILE A 106 -15.24 -4.23 8.48
CA ILE A 106 -15.41 -3.49 9.73
C ILE A 106 -15.51 -1.99 9.40
N PRO A 107 -16.67 -1.34 9.64
CA PRO A 107 -16.80 0.10 9.42
C PRO A 107 -15.97 0.86 10.46
N PHE A 108 -15.39 2.00 10.06
CA PHE A 108 -14.60 2.88 10.95
C PHE A 108 -13.42 2.18 11.64
N LEU A 109 -12.82 1.19 10.96
CA LEU A 109 -11.69 0.39 11.45
C LEU A 109 -10.53 1.24 11.97
N GLU A 110 -10.29 2.40 11.37
CA GLU A 110 -9.27 3.35 11.76
C GLU A 110 -9.45 3.94 13.18
N ASN A 111 -10.65 3.80 13.78
CA ASN A 111 -10.96 4.26 15.13
C ASN A 111 -10.90 3.12 16.17
N ASP A 112 -10.75 1.87 15.74
CA ASP A 112 -10.68 0.71 16.62
C ASP A 112 -9.22 0.28 16.84
N ASP A 113 -8.91 -0.22 18.03
CA ASP A 113 -7.58 -0.78 18.30
C ASP A 113 -7.40 -2.15 17.62
N SER A 114 -6.14 -2.51 17.40
CA SER A 114 -5.77 -3.71 16.65
C SER A 114 -6.28 -5.02 17.28
N ASN A 115 -6.39 -5.10 18.62
CA ASN A 115 -6.91 -6.31 19.28
C ASN A 115 -8.42 -6.42 19.08
N ARG A 116 -9.16 -5.32 19.21
CA ARG A 116 -10.61 -5.29 18.93
C ARG A 116 -10.91 -5.57 17.46
N ALA A 117 -10.13 -4.99 16.54
CA ALA A 117 -10.25 -5.28 15.11
C ALA A 117 -9.99 -6.77 14.79
N LEU A 118 -8.98 -7.37 15.42
CA LEU A 118 -8.68 -8.80 15.27
C LEU A 118 -9.83 -9.68 15.79
N MET A 119 -10.37 -9.38 16.97
CA MET A 119 -11.51 -10.11 17.53
C MET A 119 -12.74 -9.95 16.63
N GLY A 120 -13.05 -8.72 16.20
CA GLY A 120 -14.18 -8.43 15.31
C GLY A 120 -14.08 -9.16 13.98
N THR A 121 -12.88 -9.20 13.36
CA THR A 121 -12.64 -9.94 12.12
C THR A 121 -12.93 -11.44 12.29
N ASN A 122 -12.49 -12.02 13.41
CA ASN A 122 -12.66 -13.46 13.66
C ASN A 122 -14.11 -13.83 14.05
N MET A 123 -14.86 -12.92 14.68
CA MET A 123 -16.26 -13.15 15.06
C MET A 123 -17.23 -13.07 13.88
N GLN A 124 -16.84 -12.47 12.75
CA GLN A 124 -17.64 -12.41 11.51
C GLN A 124 -17.59 -13.70 10.68
N ARG A 125 -16.64 -14.61 10.98
CA ARG A 125 -16.48 -15.89 10.29
C ARG A 125 -17.29 -16.99 10.97
#